data_AF-A0A7C4JQD7-F1
#
_entry.id   AF-A0A7C4JQD7-F1
#
_cell.length_a   1.000
_cell.length_b   1.000
_cell.length_c   1.000
_cell.angle_alpha   90.00
_cell.angle_beta   90.00
_cell.angle_gamma   90.00
#
_symmetry.space_group_name_H-M   'P 1'
#
loop_
_entity.id
_entity.type
_entity.pdbx_description
1 polymer ?
#
loop_
_entity_poly.entity_id
_entity_poly.type
_entity_poly.pdbx_seq_one_letter_code
_entity_poly.pdbx_strand_id
1 'polypeptide(L)'
;MMEVEVVEKEEKKRVLKVTGTDHTIMNLLCSELHSDEDVVFAAYREDHPLTKTITFYIQTSGKTPEKAIKDAIARIQRQIDEFEEKFKKALK
;
A
#
# COMPACT_ATOMS: atom_id res chain seq x y z
N MET A 1 -0.68 13.36 -11.04
CA MET A 1 -1.43 12.10 -10.93
C MET A 1 -0.47 11.02 -10.49
N MET A 2 -0.94 10.01 -9.75
CA MET A 2 -0.11 8.87 -9.36
C MET A 2 0.07 7.95 -10.58
N GLU A 3 1.31 7.58 -10.87
CA GLU A 3 1.67 6.66 -11.94
C GLU A 3 2.29 5.40 -11.35
N VAL A 4 1.92 4.23 -11.88
CA VAL A 4 2.39 2.93 -11.40
C VAL A 4 2.90 2.12 -12.58
N GLU A 5 4.14 1.67 -12.48
CA GLU A 5 4.81 0.81 -13.45
C GLU A 5 5.22 -0.50 -12.79
N VAL A 6 5.02 -1.62 -13.48
CA VAL A 6 5.47 -2.93 -13.00
C VAL A 6 6.92 -3.15 -13.43
N VAL A 7 7.84 -3.19 -12.47
CA VAL A 7 9.27 -3.41 -12.72
C VAL A 7 9.61 -4.89 -12.75
N GLU A 8 9.04 -5.67 -11.82
CA GLU A 8 9.28 -7.11 -11.72
C GLU A 8 7.98 -7.85 -11.43
N LYS A 9 7.81 -9.00 -12.12
CA LYS A 9 6.58 -9.79 -12.07
C LYS A 9 6.88 -11.29 -11.93
N GLU A 10 6.72 -11.84 -10.73
CA GLU A 10 6.76 -13.28 -10.45
C GLU A 10 5.48 -13.76 -9.77
N GLU A 11 5.14 -15.05 -9.73
CA GLU A 11 3.84 -15.50 -9.22
C GLU A 11 3.43 -14.90 -7.84
N LYS A 12 4.39 -14.78 -6.93
CA LYS A 12 4.20 -14.35 -5.54
C LYS A 12 4.98 -13.09 -5.16
N LYS A 13 5.61 -12.43 -6.12
CA LYS A 13 6.43 -11.23 -5.90
C LYS A 13 6.10 -10.16 -6.94
N ARG A 14 6.01 -8.92 -6.48
CA ARG A 14 5.92 -7.74 -7.35
C ARG A 14 6.90 -6.68 -6.90
N VAL A 15 7.50 -6.01 -7.88
CA VAL A 15 8.19 -4.75 -7.68
C VAL A 15 7.49 -3.71 -8.55
N LEU A 16 7.02 -2.65 -7.93
CA LEU A 16 6.30 -1.56 -8.58
C LEU A 16 7.10 -0.27 -8.43
N LYS A 17 7.20 0.50 -9.50
CA LYS A 17 7.69 1.87 -9.44
C LYS A 17 6.48 2.79 -9.40
N VAL A 18 6.43 3.64 -8.39
CA VAL A 18 5.32 4.55 -8.14
C VAL A 18 5.84 5.98 -8.15
N THR A 19 5.24 6.83 -8.97
CA THR A 19 5.58 8.24 -9.08
C THR A 19 4.39 9.11 -8.66
N GLY A 20 4.68 10.25 -8.03
CA GLY A 20 3.65 11.21 -7.65
C GLY A 20 2.96 10.90 -6.31
N THR A 21 3.65 10.14 -5.45
CA THR A 21 3.24 9.86 -4.07
C THR A 21 4.43 10.04 -3.12
N ASP A 22 4.19 9.96 -1.81
CA ASP A 22 5.20 10.11 -0.76
C ASP A 22 5.04 9.05 0.34
N HIS A 23 5.81 9.22 1.41
CA HIS A 23 5.81 8.34 2.58
C HIS A 23 4.45 8.16 3.25
N THR A 24 3.54 9.12 3.13
CA THR A 24 2.24 9.09 3.82
C THR A 24 1.41 7.90 3.34
N ILE A 25 1.18 7.82 2.03
CA ILE A 25 0.39 6.75 1.41
C ILE A 25 1.15 5.42 1.49
N MET A 26 2.47 5.45 1.26
CA MET A 26 3.27 4.22 1.24
C MET A 26 3.44 3.59 2.62
N ASN A 27 3.60 4.38 3.68
CA ASN A 27 3.62 3.87 5.06
C ASN A 27 2.27 3.29 5.45
N LEU A 28 1.16 3.98 5.15
CA LEU A 28 -0.18 3.48 5.44
C LEU A 28 -0.43 2.14 4.75
N LEU A 29 -0.10 2.04 3.47
CA LEU A 29 -0.25 0.80 2.70
C LEU A 29 0.62 -0.33 3.27
N CYS A 30 1.89 -0.08 3.57
CA CYS A 30 2.77 -1.12 4.12
C CYS A 30 2.30 -1.58 5.51
N SER A 31 1.89 -0.64 6.37
CA SER A 31 1.34 -0.96 7.69
C SER A 31 0.12 -1.88 7.58
N GLU A 32 -0.77 -1.59 6.63
CA GLU A 32 -1.99 -2.39 6.42
C GLU A 32 -1.74 -3.70 5.68
N LEU A 33 -0.68 -3.80 4.90
CA LEU A 33 -0.24 -5.06 4.32
C LEU A 33 0.37 -5.99 5.37
N HIS A 34 1.07 -5.45 6.36
CA HIS A 34 1.66 -6.25 7.44
C HIS A 34 0.64 -6.83 8.43
N SER A 35 -0.63 -6.40 8.39
CA SER A 35 -1.72 -7.05 9.15
C SER A 35 -2.28 -8.29 8.44
N ASP A 36 -1.81 -8.58 7.22
CA ASP A 36 -2.28 -9.67 6.39
C ASP A 36 -1.33 -10.88 6.50
N GLU A 37 -1.82 -12.00 7.04
CA GLU A 37 -1.00 -13.20 7.27
C GLU A 37 -0.45 -13.82 5.96
N ASP A 38 -1.09 -13.54 4.83
CA ASP A 38 -0.63 -13.97 3.50
C ASP A 38 0.47 -13.08 2.91
N VAL A 39 0.84 -11.98 3.58
CA VAL A 39 1.93 -11.08 3.17
C VAL A 39 3.19 -11.44 3.94
N VAL A 40 4.21 -11.91 3.21
CA VAL A 40 5.51 -12.29 3.76
C VAL A 40 6.40 -11.05 3.93
N PHE A 41 6.29 -10.10 3.02
CA PHE A 41 7.10 -8.89 3.01
C PHE A 41 6.39 -7.76 2.26
N ALA A 42 6.38 -6.55 2.83
CA ALA A 42 5.97 -5.33 2.15
C ALA A 42 6.88 -4.17 2.58
N ALA A 43 7.52 -3.52 1.63
CA ALA A 43 8.37 -2.37 1.93
C ALA A 43 8.43 -1.44 0.73
N TYR A 44 8.85 -0.21 0.95
CA TYR A 44 9.15 0.72 -0.12
C TYR A 44 10.46 1.44 0.14
N ARG A 45 11.07 1.92 -0.94
CA ARG A 45 12.26 2.76 -0.91
C ARG A 45 12.02 3.97 -1.79
N GLU A 46 12.21 5.15 -1.23
CA GLU A 46 12.35 6.36 -2.04
C GLU A 46 13.74 6.34 -2.68
N ASP A 47 13.80 6.35 -4.01
CA ASP A 47 15.08 6.25 -4.71
C ASP A 47 15.84 7.59 -4.69
N HIS A 48 15.12 8.72 -4.73
CA HIS A 48 15.71 10.05 -4.57
C HIS A 48 14.66 11.09 -4.10
N PRO A 49 14.93 11.90 -3.05
CA PRO A 49 13.96 12.85 -2.48
C PRO A 49 13.35 13.85 -3.47
N LEU A 50 14.15 14.28 -4.46
CA LEU A 50 13.72 15.28 -5.44
C LEU A 50 12.85 14.72 -6.57
N THR A 51 12.86 13.41 -6.83
CA THR A 51 12.12 12.83 -7.96
C THR A 51 10.74 12.30 -7.57
N LYS A 52 10.46 12.18 -6.26
CA LYS A 52 9.21 11.59 -5.71
C LYS A 52 8.87 10.25 -6.37
N THR A 53 9.92 9.46 -6.61
CA THR A 53 9.83 8.13 -7.19
C THR A 53 10.12 7.11 -6.10
N ILE A 54 9.21 6.18 -5.94
CA ILE A 54 9.28 5.14 -4.92
C ILE A 54 9.28 3.79 -5.61
N THR A 55 10.22 2.93 -5.23
CA THR A 55 10.16 1.51 -5.56
C THR A 55 9.49 0.76 -4.41
N PHE A 56 8.34 0.15 -4.69
CA PHE A 56 7.55 -0.64 -3.76
C PHE A 56 7.72 -2.13 -4.03
N TYR A 57 7.94 -2.89 -2.97
CA TYR A 57 8.21 -4.33 -2.98
C TYR A 57 7.13 -5.04 -2.18
N ILE A 58 6.61 -6.13 -2.74
CA ILE A 58 5.67 -6.99 -2.04
C ILE A 58 5.93 -8.46 -2.40
N GLN A 59 5.88 -9.31 -1.37
CA GLN A 59 5.92 -10.76 -1.50
C GLN A 59 4.82 -11.39 -0.65
N THR A 60 4.15 -12.39 -1.20
CA THR A 60 3.02 -13.08 -0.59
C THR A 60 3.23 -14.58 -0.53
N SER A 61 2.46 -15.28 0.30
CA SER A 61 2.47 -16.74 0.41
C SER A 61 1.15 -17.33 -0.15
N GLY A 62 0.00 -16.92 0.39
CA GLY A 62 -1.32 -17.51 0.07
C GLY A 62 -2.03 -16.92 -1.15
N LYS A 63 -1.81 -15.63 -1.48
CA LYS A 63 -2.52 -14.93 -2.56
C LYS A 63 -1.60 -14.21 -3.53
N THR A 64 -2.15 -13.64 -4.60
CA THR A 64 -1.36 -12.80 -5.52
C THR A 64 -1.07 -11.45 -4.86
N PRO A 65 0.10 -10.82 -5.13
CA PRO A 65 0.40 -9.52 -4.57
C PRO A 65 -0.63 -8.44 -4.93
N GLU A 66 -1.22 -8.49 -6.13
CA GLU A 66 -2.28 -7.56 -6.53
C GLU A 66 -3.55 -7.72 -5.68
N LYS A 67 -3.89 -8.95 -5.31
CA LYS A 67 -5.03 -9.21 -4.42
C LYS A 67 -4.73 -8.69 -3.02
N ALA A 68 -3.53 -8.93 -2.49
CA ALA A 68 -3.12 -8.40 -1.20
C ALA A 68 -3.18 -6.88 -1.13
N ILE A 69 -2.69 -6.18 -2.17
CA ILE A 69 -2.78 -4.71 -2.28
C ILE A 69 -4.23 -4.24 -2.28
N LYS A 70 -5.10 -4.87 -3.07
CA LYS A 70 -6.54 -4.51 -3.14
C LYS A 70 -7.25 -4.73 -1.81
N ASP A 71 -6.97 -5.85 -1.15
CA ASP A 71 -7.56 -6.18 0.15
C ASP A 71 -7.13 -5.14 1.21
N ALA A 72 -5.85 -4.77 1.24
CA ALA A 72 -5.33 -3.74 2.15
C ALA A 72 -5.97 -2.37 1.90
N ILE A 73 -6.09 -1.93 0.64
CA ILE A 73 -6.78 -0.69 0.28
C ILE A 73 -8.25 -0.70 0.75
N ALA A 74 -8.95 -1.82 0.57
CA ALA A 74 -10.34 -1.96 1.00
C ALA A 74 -10.49 -1.95 2.54
N ARG A 75 -9.47 -2.37 3.30
CA ARG A 75 -9.44 -2.22 4.76
C ARG A 75 -9.19 -0.77 5.15
N ILE A 76 -8.23 -0.10 4.52
CA ILE A 76 -7.94 1.33 4.74
C ILE A 76 -9.19 2.18 4.52
N GLN A 77 -9.90 1.98 3.40
CA GLN A 77 -11.13 2.72 3.12
C GLN A 77 -12.18 2.55 4.21
N ARG A 78 -12.39 1.31 4.67
CA ARG A 78 -13.31 1.02 5.78
C ARG A 78 -12.90 1.70 7.09
N GLN A 79 -11.60 1.73 7.41
CA GLN A 79 -11.10 2.44 8.59
C GLN A 79 -11.34 3.95 8.50
N ILE A 80 -11.15 4.54 7.31
CA ILE A 80 -11.41 5.96 7.06
C ILE A 80 -12.90 6.26 7.24
N ASP A 81 -13.78 5.45 6.66
CA ASP A 81 -15.23 5.62 6.79
C ASP A 81 -15.67 5.53 8.26
N GLU A 82 -15.18 4.51 8.99
CA GLU A 82 -15.47 4.33 10.42
C GLU A 82 -14.96 5.50 11.26
N PHE A 83 -13.74 5.99 10.97
CA PHE A 83 -13.17 7.15 11.62
C PHE A 83 -14.02 8.40 11.38
N GLU A 84 -14.41 8.67 10.13
CA GLU A 84 -15.23 9.82 9.77
C GLU A 84 -16.58 9.80 10.49
N GLU A 85 -17.25 8.64 10.55
CA GLU A 85 -18.50 8.48 11.28
C GLU A 85 -18.35 8.76 12.78
N LYS A 86 -17.34 8.17 13.43
CA LYS A 86 -17.09 8.36 14.87
C LYS A 86 -16.72 9.80 15.18
N PHE A 87 -15.90 10.41 14.34
CA PHE A 87 -15.50 11.81 14.47
C PHE A 87 -16.70 12.76 14.38
N LYS A 88 -17.57 12.58 13.37
CA LYS A 88 -18.80 13.38 13.24
C LYS A 88 -19.77 13.18 14.40
N LYS A 89 -19.85 11.98 14.98
CA LYS A 89 -20.68 11.70 16.17
C LYS A 89 -20.13 12.40 17.41
N ALA A 90 -18.82 12.47 17.58
CA ALA A 90 -18.18 13.11 18.74
C ALA A 90 -18.23 14.65 18.70
N LEU A 91 -18.35 15.24 17.52
CA LEU A 91 -18.50 16.69 17.33
C LEU A 91 -19.95 17.19 17.41
N LYS A 92 -20.92 16.28 17.51
CA LYS A 92 -22.33 16.60 17.77
C LYS A 92 -22.61 16.53 19.26
#